data_AF-A0A2M8KYV7-F1
#
_entry.id   AF-A0A2M8KYV7-F1
#
_cell.length_a   1.000
_cell.length_b   1.000
_cell.length_c   1.000
_cell.angle_alpha   90.00
_cell.angle_beta   90.00
_cell.angle_gamma   90.00
#
_symmetry.space_group_name_H-M   'P 1'
#
loop_
_entity.id
_entity.type
_entity.pdbx_description
1 polymer ?
#
loop_
_entity_poly.entity_id
_entity_poly.type
_entity_poly.pdbx_seq_one_letter_code
_entity_poly.pdbx_strand_id
1 'polypeptide(L)'
;KPPTGEFVPPDHIYVGKTAPVCVDNVKDPNGDRVSLVFVFQDTNGNEVGQKIGPVWQQPGGAWCQNYQAPDEPQQVTVFVTLSDGRGGSVTLSDNVPIWPDQF
;
A
#
# COMPACT_ATOMS: atom_id res chain seq x y z
N LYS A 1 -15.79 -14.60 -6.06
CA LYS A 1 -14.62 -15.05 -5.27
C LYS A 1 -13.82 -13.80 -4.99
N PRO A 2 -13.23 -13.61 -3.81
CA PRO A 2 -12.48 -12.39 -3.56
C PRO A 2 -11.29 -12.28 -4.54
N PRO A 3 -10.86 -11.05 -4.84
CA PRO A 3 -9.63 -10.83 -5.59
C PRO A 3 -8.41 -11.32 -4.81
N THR A 4 -7.28 -11.42 -5.48
CA THR A 4 -5.96 -11.76 -4.92
C THR A 4 -4.93 -10.72 -5.35
N GLY A 5 -3.86 -10.59 -4.59
CA GLY A 5 -2.69 -9.77 -4.94
C GLY A 5 -1.53 -10.10 -4.01
N GLU A 6 -0.35 -9.60 -4.34
CA GLU A 6 0.88 -9.81 -3.58
C GLU A 6 1.46 -8.44 -3.19
N PHE A 7 1.63 -8.21 -1.89
CA PHE A 7 2.24 -6.98 -1.42
C PHE A 7 3.71 -6.94 -1.86
N VAL A 8 4.12 -5.84 -2.48
CA VAL A 8 5.51 -5.60 -2.86
C VAL A 8 6.08 -4.62 -1.85
N PRO A 9 6.83 -5.10 -0.85
CA PRO A 9 7.44 -4.22 0.13
C PRO A 9 8.42 -3.28 -0.59
N PRO A 10 8.35 -1.97 -0.33
CA PRO A 10 9.31 -1.03 -0.88
C PRO A 10 10.69 -1.32 -0.28
N ASP A 11 11.76 -1.19 -1.08
CA ASP A 11 13.14 -1.41 -0.61
C ASP A 11 13.44 -0.55 0.63
N HIS A 12 13.14 0.74 0.56
CA HIS A 12 13.27 1.69 1.67
C HIS A 12 12.25 2.83 1.56
N ILE A 13 11.71 3.25 2.71
CA ILE A 13 11.01 4.53 2.87
C ILE A 13 11.79 5.37 3.86
N TYR A 14 12.03 6.64 3.55
CA TYR A 14 12.74 7.59 4.42
C TYR A 14 11.79 8.65 4.96
N VAL A 15 12.07 9.14 6.18
CA VAL A 15 11.27 10.19 6.84
C VAL A 15 11.03 11.41 5.94
N GLY A 16 9.80 11.90 5.93
CA GLY A 16 9.37 13.07 5.15
C GLY A 16 9.40 12.90 3.62
N LYS A 17 9.95 11.81 3.08
CA LYS A 17 10.02 11.55 1.63
C LYS A 17 8.77 10.85 1.12
N THR A 18 8.54 10.95 -0.19
CA THR A 18 7.49 10.20 -0.88
C THR A 18 8.08 8.95 -1.55
N ALA A 19 7.46 7.80 -1.31
CA ALA A 19 7.79 6.53 -1.97
C ALA A 19 6.51 5.83 -2.46
N PRO A 20 6.56 5.09 -3.58
CA PRO A 20 5.46 4.25 -4.00
C PRO A 20 5.39 2.98 -3.14
N VAL A 21 4.17 2.60 -2.72
CA VAL A 21 3.89 1.32 -2.08
C VAL A 21 2.91 0.56 -2.94
N CYS A 22 3.23 -0.69 -3.29
CA CYS A 22 2.60 -1.38 -4.41
C CYS A 22 2.06 -2.77 -4.04
N VAL A 23 1.07 -3.23 -4.82
CA VAL A 23 0.57 -4.60 -4.84
C VAL A 23 0.63 -5.10 -6.28
N ASP A 24 1.28 -6.24 -6.47
CA ASP A 24 1.41 -6.90 -7.77
C ASP A 24 0.45 -8.10 -7.88
N ASN A 25 0.41 -8.72 -9.06
CA ASN A 25 -0.38 -9.91 -9.36
C ASN A 25 -1.86 -9.77 -8.99
N VAL A 26 -2.40 -8.54 -9.07
CA VAL A 26 -3.80 -8.23 -8.77
C VAL A 26 -4.71 -8.94 -9.78
N LYS A 27 -5.51 -9.88 -9.30
CA LYS A 27 -6.42 -10.69 -10.13
C LYS A 27 -7.75 -10.88 -9.43
N ASP A 28 -8.81 -10.78 -10.20
CA ASP A 28 -10.14 -11.19 -9.77
C ASP A 28 -10.54 -12.49 -10.50
N PRO A 29 -10.89 -13.58 -9.78
CA PRO A 29 -11.25 -14.85 -10.43
C PRO A 29 -12.53 -14.78 -11.27
N ASN A 30 -13.35 -13.76 -11.09
CA ASN A 30 -14.59 -13.53 -11.82
C ASN A 30 -14.40 -12.54 -12.99
N GLY A 31 -13.20 -11.96 -13.15
CA GLY A 31 -12.88 -10.98 -14.18
C GLY A 31 -13.43 -9.59 -13.87
N ASP A 32 -13.86 -9.34 -12.63
CA ASP A 32 -14.36 -8.04 -12.20
C ASP A 32 -13.22 -7.03 -12.01
N ARG A 33 -13.54 -5.74 -12.12
CA ARG A 33 -12.57 -4.67 -11.90
C ARG A 33 -12.25 -4.60 -10.41
N VAL A 34 -10.97 -4.67 -10.07
CA VAL A 34 -10.49 -4.54 -8.69
C VAL A 34 -10.18 -3.08 -8.38
N SER A 35 -10.62 -2.63 -7.21
CA SER A 35 -10.18 -1.37 -6.60
C SER A 35 -9.34 -1.65 -5.36
N LEU A 36 -8.39 -0.75 -5.08
CA LEU A 36 -7.47 -0.88 -3.95
C LEU A 36 -7.60 0.33 -3.02
N VAL A 37 -7.57 0.07 -1.72
CA VAL A 37 -7.50 1.11 -0.68
C VAL A 37 -6.32 0.83 0.23
N PHE A 38 -5.44 1.81 0.37
CA PHE A 38 -4.26 1.75 1.24
C PHE A 38 -4.52 2.49 2.55
N VAL A 39 -4.05 1.91 3.65
CA VAL A 39 -4.06 2.48 4.99
C VAL A 39 -2.69 2.22 5.62
N PHE A 40 -2.11 3.23 6.27
CA PHE A 40 -0.75 3.18 6.82
C PHE A 40 -0.84 3.48 8.31
N GLN A 41 -0.58 2.50 9.17
CA GLN A 41 -0.75 2.65 10.62
C GLN A 41 0.55 2.51 11.40
N ASP A 42 0.72 3.31 12.46
CA ASP A 42 1.76 3.08 13.46
C ASP A 42 1.46 1.83 14.31
N THR A 43 2.35 1.49 15.24
CA THR A 43 2.17 0.35 16.16
C THR A 43 1.00 0.52 17.13
N ASN A 44 0.44 1.72 17.25
CA ASN A 44 -0.73 2.02 18.09
C ASN A 44 -2.04 1.97 17.28
N GLY A 45 -1.97 1.73 15.97
CA GLY A 45 -3.13 1.68 15.07
C GLY A 45 -3.58 3.02 14.51
N ASN A 46 -2.80 4.10 14.71
CA ASN A 46 -3.12 5.42 14.18
C ASN A 46 -2.64 5.56 12.74
N GLU A 47 -3.44 6.18 11.86
CA GLU A 47 -2.96 6.52 10.51
C GLU A 47 -1.83 7.55 10.58
N VAL A 48 -0.70 7.26 9.92
CA VAL A 48 0.49 8.12 9.89
C VAL A 48 0.97 8.38 8.48
N GLY A 49 1.58 9.55 8.25
CA GLY A 49 1.98 10.01 6.92
C GLY A 49 0.80 10.43 6.05
N GLN A 50 1.00 10.49 4.73
CA GLN A 50 -0.02 10.96 3.80
C GLN A 50 -0.05 10.16 2.49
N LYS A 51 -1.26 9.84 2.02
CA LYS A 51 -1.48 9.32 0.66
C LYS A 51 -1.45 10.48 -0.34
N ILE A 52 -0.55 10.42 -1.31
CA ILE A 52 -0.36 11.45 -2.34
C ILE A 52 -1.01 11.01 -3.64
N GLY A 53 -2.08 11.69 -4.04
CA GLY A 53 -2.82 11.38 -5.26
C GLY A 53 -3.57 10.03 -5.21
N PRO A 54 -4.22 9.65 -6.32
CA PRO A 54 -4.98 8.40 -6.41
C PRO A 54 -4.05 7.19 -6.53
N VAL A 55 -4.60 5.99 -6.28
CA VAL A 55 -3.97 4.73 -6.67
C VAL A 55 -3.81 4.70 -8.19
N TRP A 56 -2.63 4.29 -8.66
CA TRP A 56 -2.27 4.22 -10.07
C TRP A 56 -1.61 2.88 -10.40
N GLN A 57 -1.53 2.52 -11.68
CA GLN A 57 -0.89 1.29 -12.12
C GLN A 57 0.47 1.58 -12.75
N GLN A 58 1.52 0.98 -12.20
CA GLN A 58 2.89 1.09 -12.70
C GLN A 58 3.08 0.28 -13.99
N PRO A 59 3.94 0.73 -14.94
CA PRO A 59 4.41 -0.12 -16.02
C PRO A 59 4.98 -1.43 -15.44
N GLY A 60 4.38 -2.56 -15.82
CA GLY A 60 4.64 -3.87 -15.20
C GLY A 60 3.41 -4.49 -14.54
N GLY A 61 2.38 -3.71 -14.22
CA GLY A 61 1.07 -4.20 -13.80
C GLY A 61 0.75 -4.00 -12.31
N ALA A 62 1.74 -3.64 -11.50
CA ALA A 62 1.56 -3.37 -10.07
C ALA A 62 0.70 -2.12 -9.83
N TRP A 63 -0.18 -2.19 -8.83
CA TRP A 63 -1.03 -1.08 -8.38
C TRP A 63 -0.38 -0.40 -7.19
N CYS A 64 -0.13 0.89 -7.28
CA CYS A 64 0.68 1.64 -6.34
C CYS A 64 -0.05 2.86 -5.78
N GLN A 65 0.22 3.16 -4.52
CA GLN A 65 -0.14 4.41 -3.87
C GLN A 65 1.15 5.15 -3.51
N ASN A 66 1.26 6.42 -3.91
CA ASN A 66 2.35 7.25 -3.38
C ASN A 66 2.06 7.58 -1.92
N TYR A 67 3.03 7.32 -1.07
CA TYR A 67 2.97 7.55 0.36
C TYR A 67 4.08 8.51 0.77
N GLN A 68 3.71 9.64 1.38
CA GLN A 68 4.64 10.53 2.06
C GLN A 68 4.78 10.08 3.51
N ALA A 69 5.99 9.69 3.88
CA ALA A 69 6.30 9.23 5.22
C ALA A 69 6.20 10.35 6.27
N PRO A 70 5.83 10.05 7.52
CA PRO A 70 6.00 10.95 8.66
C PRO A 70 7.46 11.40 8.85
N ASP A 71 7.64 12.45 9.63
CA ASP A 71 8.94 13.10 9.86
C ASP A 71 9.83 12.39 10.90
N GLU A 72 9.37 11.27 11.45
CA GLU A 72 10.10 10.49 12.46
C GLU A 72 10.26 9.02 12.04
N PRO A 73 11.44 8.42 12.25
CA PRO A 73 11.66 7.00 11.97
C PRO A 73 10.75 6.13 12.84
N GLN A 74 10.06 5.18 12.22
CA GLN A 74 9.13 4.29 12.91
C GLN A 74 8.82 3.06 12.06
N GLN A 75 8.20 2.05 12.66
CA GLN A 75 7.60 0.95 11.92
C GLN A 75 6.15 1.29 11.58
N VAL A 76 5.76 1.11 10.32
CA VAL A 76 4.40 1.28 9.84
C VAL A 76 3.86 -0.05 9.34
N THR A 77 2.66 -0.42 9.74
CA THR A 77 1.91 -1.51 9.09
C THR A 77 1.11 -0.93 7.93
N VAL A 78 1.35 -1.43 6.73
CA VAL A 78 0.55 -1.09 5.55
C VAL A 78 -0.57 -2.11 5.43
N PHE A 79 -1.80 -1.65 5.29
CA PHE A 79 -2.95 -2.46 4.94
C PHE A 79 -3.42 -2.08 3.53
N VAL A 80 -3.61 -3.09 2.68
CA VAL A 80 -4.13 -2.89 1.33
C VAL A 80 -5.36 -3.77 1.12
N THR A 81 -6.52 -3.13 0.98
CA THR A 81 -7.77 -3.83 0.73
C THR A 81 -8.07 -3.85 -0.77
N LEU A 82 -8.18 -5.05 -1.33
CA LEU A 82 -8.60 -5.30 -2.70
C LEU A 82 -10.09 -5.64 -2.70
N SER A 83 -10.88 -4.97 -3.52
CA SER A 83 -12.34 -5.18 -3.63
C SER A 83 -12.78 -5.31 -5.07
N ASP A 84 -13.61 -6.32 -5.35
CA ASP A 84 -14.26 -6.55 -6.65
C ASP A 84 -15.52 -5.67 -6.84
N GLY A 85 -15.92 -4.91 -5.81
CA GLY A 85 -17.14 -4.08 -5.83
C GLY A 85 -18.46 -4.89 -5.82
N ARG A 86 -18.39 -6.21 -5.64
CA ARG A 86 -19.50 -7.17 -5.61
C ARG A 86 -19.53 -8.04 -4.36
N GLY A 87 -18.82 -7.62 -3.32
CA GLY A 87 -18.79 -8.25 -2.01
C GLY A 87 -17.60 -9.19 -1.80
N GLY A 88 -16.78 -9.45 -2.81
CA GLY A 88 -15.49 -10.11 -2.65
C GLY A 88 -14.42 -9.10 -2.28
N SER A 89 -13.79 -9.29 -1.13
CA SER A 89 -12.64 -8.49 -0.71
C SER A 89 -11.60 -9.31 0.03
N VAL A 90 -10.36 -8.85 -0.03
CA VAL A 90 -9.25 -9.36 0.77
C VAL A 90 -8.39 -8.18 1.24
N THR A 91 -7.83 -8.28 2.44
CA THR A 91 -6.86 -7.30 2.94
C THR A 91 -5.51 -7.98 3.06
N LEU A 92 -4.50 -7.38 2.43
CA LEU A 92 -3.10 -7.71 2.60
C LEU A 92 -2.49 -6.77 3.63
N SER A 93 -1.46 -7.23 4.35
CA SER A 93 -0.71 -6.35 5.24
C SER A 93 0.75 -6.73 5.34
N ASP A 94 1.61 -5.74 5.52
CA ASP A 94 3.02 -5.95 5.82
C ASP A 94 3.60 -4.80 6.66
N ASN A 95 4.69 -5.09 7.36
CA ASN A 95 5.41 -4.11 8.17
C ASN A 95 6.53 -3.47 7.35
N VAL A 96 6.49 -2.15 7.21
CA VAL A 96 7.47 -1.36 6.47
C VAL A 96 8.20 -0.42 7.43
N PRO A 97 9.52 -0.55 7.59
CA PRO A 97 10.30 0.39 8.37
C PRO A 97 10.47 1.72 7.62
N ILE A 98 10.27 2.82 8.33
CA ILE A 98 10.63 4.18 7.90
C ILE A 98 11.99 4.52 8.51
N TRP A 99 12.95 4.76 7.64
CA TRP A 99 14.34 5.02 8.00
C TRP A 99 14.61 6.53 8.13
N PRO A 100 15.62 6.93 8.93
CA PRO A 100 16.10 8.31 8.95
C PRO A 100 16.52 8.80 7.55
N ASP A 101 16.40 10.10 7.29
CA ASP A 101 16.73 10.68 5.99
C ASP A 101 18.20 10.39 5.63
N GLN A 102 18.43 9.97 4.39
CA GLN A 102 19.78 9.73 3.87
C GLN A 102 20.23 10.95 3.06
N PHE A 103 20.54 12.02 3.78
CA PHE A 103 21.30 13.22 3.38
C PHE A 103 20.96 13.87 2.03
#